data_AF-A0A7V8YVL5-F1
#
_entry.id   AF-A0A7V8YVL5-F1
#
_cell.length_a   1.000
_cell.length_b   1.000
_cell.length_c   1.000
_cell.angle_alpha   90.00
_cell.angle_beta   90.00
_cell.angle_gamma   90.00
#
_symmetry.space_group_name_H-M   'P 1'
#
loop_
_entity.id
_entity.type
_entity.pdbx_description
1 polymer ?
#
loop_
_entity_poly.entity_id
_entity_poly.type
_entity_poly.pdbx_seq_one_letter_code
_entity_poly.pdbx_strand_id
1 'polypeptide(L)' 'MILAGILTPLEDLLTWALTHLHDTVGLPWAWSIVALVVIVRMLLVPLTVRQIHSMQNLQAHA' A
#
# COMPACT_ATOMS: atom_id res chain seq x y z
N MET A 1 17.28 18.45 -10.19
CA MET A 1 15.99 19.16 -9.97
C MET A 1 14.89 18.23 -10.43
N ILE A 2 14.23 17.51 -9.52
CA ILE A 2 13.04 16.75 -9.85
C ILE A 2 11.86 17.69 -9.60
N LEU A 3 11.12 18.04 -10.64
CA LEU A 3 9.77 18.57 -10.47
C LEU A 3 9.00 17.45 -9.77
N ALA A 4 8.77 17.58 -8.46
CA ALA A 4 8.13 16.53 -7.68
C ALA A 4 6.78 16.19 -8.34
N GLY A 5 6.68 14.99 -8.90
CA GLY A 5 5.42 14.46 -9.39
C GLY A 5 4.43 14.35 -8.25
N ILE A 6 3.13 14.40 -8.54
CA ILE A 6 2.07 14.28 -7.53
C ILE A 6 2.19 13.00 -6.67
N LEU A 7 2.86 11.97 -7.19
CA LEU A 7 3.08 10.69 -6.52
C LEU A 7 4.39 10.60 -5.73
N THR A 8 5.29 11.57 -5.84
CA THR A 8 6.60 11.56 -5.14
C THR A 8 6.49 11.24 -3.65
N PRO A 9 5.53 11.81 -2.89
CA PRO A 9 5.40 11.48 -1.47
C PRO A 9 5.08 10.00 -1.20
N LEU A 10 4.32 9.36 -2.08
CA LEU A 10 3.99 7.94 -1.97
C LEU A 10 5.20 7.07 -2.35
N GLU A 11 5.92 7.46 -3.41
CA GLU A 11 7.14 6.78 -3.84
C GLU A 11 8.21 6.82 -2.74
N ASP A 12 8.43 7.98 -2.12
CA ASP A 12 9.39 8.16 -1.03
C ASP A 12 9.02 7.27 0.18
N LEU A 13 7.74 7.24 0.55
CA LEU A 13 7.25 6.42 1.65
C LEU A 13 7.43 4.92 1.39
N LEU A 14 7.06 4.45 0.19
CA LEU A 14 7.18 3.03 -0.18
C LEU A 14 8.65 2.62 -0.34
N THR A 15 9.48 3.50 -0.87
CA THR A 15 10.93 3.28 -1.00
C THR A 15 11.56 3.16 0.39
N TRP A 16 11.26 4.09 1.30
CA TRP A 16 11.72 4.04 2.67
C TRP A 16 11.27 2.77 3.39
N ALA A 17 10.00 2.36 3.23
CA ALA A 17 9.50 1.13 3.84
C ALA A 17 10.21 -0.12 3.28
N LEU A 18 10.43 -0.19 1.97
CA LEU A 18 11.11 -1.31 1.32
C LEU A 18 12.56 -1.44 1.76
N THR A 19 13.32 -0.33 1.78
CA THR A 19 14.71 -0.33 2.22
C THR A 19 14.80 -0.61 3.71
N HIS A 20 13.88 -0.13 4.54
CA HIS A 20 13.84 -0.49 5.96
C HIS A 20 13.62 -1.99 6.20
N LEU A 21 12.72 -2.63 5.44
CA LEU A 21 12.53 -4.08 5.50
C LEU A 21 13.79 -4.85 5.09
N HIS A 22 14.53 -4.36 4.10
CA HIS A 22 15.77 -4.99 3.68
C HIS A 22 16.92 -4.75 4.67
N ASP A 23 17.22 -3.49 4.95
CA ASP A 23 18.43 -3.06 5.65
C ASP A 23 18.32 -3.18 7.17
N THR A 24 17.13 -2.95 7.73
CA THR A 24 16.92 -2.96 9.20
C THR A 24 16.32 -4.28 9.68
N VAL A 25 15.31 -4.80 8.99
CA VAL A 25 14.68 -6.09 9.37
C VAL A 25 15.51 -7.29 8.85
N GLY A 26 16.38 -7.07 7.86
CA GLY A 26 17.28 -8.10 7.33
C GLY A 26 16.61 -9.07 6.34
N LEU A 27 15.45 -8.71 5.77
CA LEU A 27 14.81 -9.55 4.77
C LEU A 27 15.59 -9.50 3.44
N PRO A 28 15.81 -10.64 2.76
CA PRO A 28 16.30 -10.63 1.38
C PRO A 28 15.35 -9.83 0.47
N TRP A 29 15.88 -9.18 -0.58
CA TRP A 29 15.10 -8.31 -1.48
C TRP A 29 13.74 -8.89 -1.91
N ALA A 30 13.72 -10.16 -2.35
CA ALA A 30 12.49 -10.82 -2.76
C ALA A 30 11.44 -10.87 -1.63
N TRP A 31 11.87 -11.20 -0.42
CA TRP A 31 10.99 -11.25 0.76
C TRP A 31 10.58 -9.86 1.25
N SER A 32 11.42 -8.84 1.12
CA SER A 32 11.06 -7.45 1.42
C SER A 32 9.90 -6.97 0.54
N ILE A 33 9.92 -7.31 -0.76
CA ILE A 33 8.83 -6.96 -1.68
C ILE A 33 7.53 -7.69 -1.30
N VAL A 34 7.61 -9.00 -1.04
CA VAL A 34 6.44 -9.79 -0.61
C VAL A 34 5.85 -9.24 0.69
N ALA A 35 6.70 -8.95 1.68
CA ALA A 35 6.27 -8.36 2.94
C ALA A 35 5.60 -7.00 2.74
N LEU A 36 6.17 -6.12 1.91
CA LEU A 36 5.59 -4.82 1.59
C LEU A 36 4.19 -4.96 0.97
N VAL A 37 4.01 -5.88 0.02
CA VAL A 37 2.71 -6.16 -0.62
C VAL A 37 1.68 -6.62 0.42
N VAL A 38 2.06 -7.53 1.33
CA VAL A 38 1.17 -8.02 2.39
C VAL A 38 0.79 -6.88 3.34
N ILE A 39 1.75 -6.05 3.77
CA ILE A 39 1.49 -4.90 4.64
C ILE A 39 0.50 -3.94 3.99
N VAL A 40 0.74 -3.54 2.73
CA VAL A 40 -0.16 -2.63 2.01
C VAL A 40 -1.55 -3.24 1.86
N ARG A 41 -1.65 -4.54 1.56
CA ARG A 41 -2.95 -5.25 1.50
C ARG A 41 -3.69 -5.17 2.83
N MET A 42 -3.01 -5.45 3.94
CA MET A 42 -3.62 -5.41 5.28
C MET A 42 -4.11 -4.00 5.65
N LEU A 43 -3.36 -2.95 5.30
CA LEU A 43 -3.78 -1.56 5.49
C LEU A 43 -5.03 -1.20 4.67
N LEU A 44 -5.17 -1.77 3.48
CA LEU A 44 -6.29 -1.51 2.58
C LEU A 44 -7.54 -2.36 2.87
N VAL A 45 -7.44 -3.47 3.62
CA VAL A 45 -8.60 -4.32 3.98
C VAL A 45 -9.80 -3.53 4.52
N PRO A 46 -9.69 -2.64 5.52
CA PRO A 46 -10.86 -1.91 6.01
C PRO A 46 -11.46 -0.99 4.95
N LEU A 47 -10.63 -0.42 4.07
CA LEU A 47 -11.10 0.41 2.96
C LEU A 47 -11.87 -0.44 1.94
N THR A 48 -11.32 -1.59 1.54
CA THR A 48 -11.98 -2.47 0.56
C THR A 48 -13.29 -3.02 1.12
N VAL A 49 -13.35 -3.35 2.41
CA VAL A 49 -14.59 -3.75 3.09
C VAL A 49 -15.62 -2.62 3.01
N ARG A 50 -15.26 -1.38 3.33
CA ARG A 50 -16.19 -0.23 3.24
C ARG A 50 -16.64 0.04 1.80
N GLN A 51 -15.76 -0.13 0.82
CA GLN A 51 -16.09 0.01 -0.60
C GLN A 51 -17.16 -1.01 -1.03
N ILE A 52 -17.04 -2.27 -0.59
CA ILE A 52 -18.04 -3.32 -0.88
C ILE A 52 -19.41 -2.96 -0.31
N HIS A 53 -19.48 -2.54 0.97
CA HIS A 53 -20.74 -2.14 1.59
C HIS A 53 -21.37 -0.93 0.88
N SER A 54 -20.56 0.04 0.45
CA SER A 54 -21.05 1.19 -0.33
C SER A 54 -21.67 0.76 -1.66
N MET A 55 -21.08 -0.23 -2.35
CA MET A 55 -21.62 -0.74 -3.61
C MET A 55 -22.92 -1.51 -3.40
N GLN A 56 -23.02 -2.31 -2.34
CA GLN A 56 -24.25 -3.04 -1.98
C GLN A 56 -25.41 -2.07 -1.68
N ASN A 57 -25.16 -0.98 -0.95
CA ASN A 57 -26.17 0.03 -0.67
C ASN A 57 -26.67 0.74 -1.93
N LEU A 58 -25.78 1.03 -2.89
CA LEU A 58 -26.18 1.62 -4.18
C LEU A 58 -27.07 0.67 -4.99
N GLN A 59 -26.74 -0.63 -5.00
CA GLN A 59 -27.54 -1.65 -5.70
C GLN A 59 -28.91 -1.85 -5.06
N ALA A 60 -29.04 -1.65 -3.74
CA ALA A 60 -30.33 -1.77 -3.05
C ALA A 60 -31.32 -0.63 -3.38
N HIS A 61 -30.84 0.49 -3.94
CA HIS A 61 -31.65 1.67 -4.30
C HIS A 61 -31.73 1.89 -5.83
N ALA A 62 -31.25 0.95 -6.64
CA ALA A 62 -31.36 0.93 -8.09
C ALA A 62 -32.46 -0.04 -8.53
#